data_AF-A0A356QGL9-F1
#
_entry.id   AF-A0A356QGL9-F1
#
_cell.length_a   1.000
_cell.length_b   1.000
_cell.length_c   1.000
_cell.angle_alpha   90.00
_cell.angle_beta   90.00
_cell.angle_gamma   90.00
#
_symmetry.space_group_name_H-M   'P 1'
#
loop_
_entity.id
_entity.type
_entity.pdbx_description
1 polymer ?
#
loop_
_entity_poly.entity_id
_entity_poly.type
_entity_poly.pdbx_seq_one_letter_code
_entity_poly.pdbx_strand_id
1 'polypeptide(L)'
;MRFIDVAFIVPPEGFADKVIAAQEDDDENIDKHSHIWRECKTSLKHASYDKCYYCEMKDIRSDGTVDHYLPKSKYKWAAYRFDNFRFACTFCNSRRTDQKTGEVGGKGADFPLFEGCVRATCPEESDDELPLLLDPCNAADPDALDYRTDGATVPKSEIETDPQRMRAVTSIEAYHLNHSDLQEARRQTAIEIQEKIIEAEASMKRFTNGDITARQAYSSAIRDLKRRLDQRAELSAFSKRVLQAYRNKPLVEQILAAA
;
A
#
# COMPACT_ATOMS: atom_id res chain seq x y z
N MET A 1 -3.08 -1.66 -2.64
CA MET A 1 -2.06 -1.71 -1.58
C MET A 1 -1.74 -3.17 -1.31
N ARG A 2 -0.87 -3.48 -0.34
CA ARG A 2 -0.60 -4.86 0.08
C ARG A 2 -0.94 -5.06 1.54
N PHE A 3 -1.22 -6.30 1.92
CA PHE A 3 -1.24 -6.68 3.32
C PHE A 3 0.18 -6.67 3.89
N ILE A 4 0.33 -6.09 5.07
CA ILE A 4 1.55 -6.07 5.85
C ILE A 4 1.21 -6.58 7.24
N ASP A 5 1.72 -7.76 7.57
CA ASP A 5 1.43 -8.38 8.85
C ASP A 5 2.33 -7.76 9.94
N VAL A 6 1.73 -6.88 10.75
CA VAL A 6 2.42 -6.18 11.82
C VAL A 6 2.95 -7.11 12.90
N ALA A 7 2.40 -8.32 13.04
CA ALA A 7 2.84 -9.29 14.04
C ALA A 7 4.27 -9.79 13.81
N PHE A 8 4.78 -9.69 12.58
CA PHE A 8 6.15 -10.08 12.23
C PHE A 8 7.16 -8.92 12.29
N ILE A 9 6.73 -7.73 12.71
CA ILE A 9 7.60 -6.56 12.78
C ILE A 9 8.09 -6.40 14.22
N VAL A 10 9.41 -6.40 14.38
CA VAL A 10 10.06 -6.24 15.68
C VAL A 10 10.23 -4.74 15.98
N PRO A 11 9.65 -4.22 17.08
CA PRO A 11 9.91 -2.85 17.54
C PRO A 11 11.39 -2.64 17.89
N PRO A 12 11.89 -1.39 17.91
CA PRO A 12 13.26 -1.12 18.31
C PRO A 12 13.51 -1.52 19.78
N GLU A 13 14.77 -1.75 20.12
CA GLU A 13 15.18 -2.08 21.48
C GLU A 13 14.74 -1.00 22.50
N GLY A 14 14.24 -1.45 23.65
CA GLY A 14 13.72 -0.58 24.70
C GLY A 14 12.42 0.15 24.33
N PHE A 15 11.73 -0.23 23.24
CA PHE A 15 10.46 0.38 22.85
C PHE A 15 9.43 0.33 23.99
N ALA A 16 9.22 -0.83 24.60
CA ALA A 16 8.25 -0.99 25.69
C ALA A 16 8.55 -0.09 26.89
N ASP A 17 9.82 0.01 27.32
CA ASP A 17 10.21 0.86 28.45
C ASP A 17 9.98 2.34 28.16
N LYS A 18 10.28 2.78 26.94
CA LYS A 18 10.01 4.17 26.49
C LYS A 18 8.52 4.46 26.47
N VAL A 19 7.70 3.50 26.02
CA VAL A 19 6.23 3.65 26.02
C VAL A 19 5.71 3.79 27.44
N ILE A 20 6.14 2.94 28.38
CA ILE A 20 5.74 3.02 29.79
C ILE A 20 6.09 4.39 30.36
N ALA A 21 7.33 4.86 30.18
CA ALA A 21 7.77 6.17 30.68
C ALA A 21 6.98 7.34 30.07
N ALA A 22 6.62 7.25 28.78
CA ALA A 22 5.85 8.30 28.12
C ALA A 22 4.35 8.30 28.50
N GLN A 23 3.80 7.16 28.92
CA GLN A 23 2.43 7.05 29.41
C GLN A 23 2.24 7.59 30.84
N GLU A 24 3.33 7.79 31.60
CA GLU A 24 3.29 8.47 32.90
C GLU A 24 3.22 10.01 32.77
N ASP A 25 3.51 10.55 31.59
CA ASP A 25 3.45 11.98 31.28
C ASP A 25 2.05 12.40 30.82
N ASP A 26 1.78 13.70 30.81
CA ASP A 26 0.51 14.26 30.34
C ASP A 26 0.36 14.08 28.83
N ASP A 27 -0.86 13.79 28.36
CA ASP A 27 -1.18 13.65 26.93
C ASP A 27 -0.88 14.93 26.11
N GLU A 28 -0.83 16.10 26.75
CA GLU A 28 -0.37 17.34 26.11
C GLU A 28 1.11 17.26 25.66
N ASN A 29 1.89 16.34 26.23
CA ASN A 29 3.31 16.15 25.94
C ASN A 29 3.59 15.07 24.90
N ILE A 30 2.57 14.46 24.28
CA ILE A 30 2.76 13.38 23.28
C ILE A 30 3.79 13.73 22.21
N ASP A 31 3.74 14.96 21.67
CA ASP A 31 4.69 15.38 20.61
C ASP A 31 6.14 15.50 21.09
N LYS A 32 6.39 15.71 22.39
CA LYS A 32 7.73 15.71 22.98
C LYS A 32 8.35 14.30 22.96
N HIS A 33 7.51 13.26 22.98
CA HIS A 33 7.91 11.86 22.92
C HIS A 33 8.01 11.32 21.48
N SER A 34 8.12 12.20 20.48
CA SER A 34 8.14 11.80 19.07
C SER A 34 9.26 10.87 18.64
N HIS A 35 10.34 10.80 19.41
CA HIS A 35 11.42 9.84 19.18
C HIS A 35 10.92 8.39 19.24
N ILE A 36 9.92 8.06 20.07
CA ILE A 36 9.39 6.70 20.25
C ILE A 36 8.90 6.10 18.94
N TRP A 37 8.03 6.81 18.21
CA TRP A 37 7.53 6.31 16.93
C TRP A 37 8.53 6.54 15.79
N ARG A 38 9.35 7.60 15.84
CA ARG A 38 10.37 7.86 14.81
C ARG A 38 11.43 6.77 14.73
N GLU A 39 11.79 6.17 15.87
CA GLU A 39 12.73 5.05 15.93
C GLU A 39 12.16 3.76 15.30
N CYS A 40 10.83 3.56 15.34
CA CYS A 40 10.17 2.43 14.67
C CYS A 40 10.28 2.46 13.15
N LYS A 41 10.64 3.61 12.55
CA LYS A 41 10.66 3.82 11.10
C LYS A 41 11.47 2.76 10.35
N THR A 42 12.65 2.38 10.87
CA THR A 42 13.53 1.41 10.21
C THR A 42 12.86 0.04 10.12
N SER A 43 12.33 -0.47 11.23
CA SER A 43 11.63 -1.77 11.26
C SER A 43 10.39 -1.78 10.36
N LEU A 44 9.59 -0.71 10.41
CA LEU A 44 8.39 -0.56 9.58
C LEU A 44 8.75 -0.50 8.09
N LYS A 45 9.73 0.33 7.73
CA LYS A 45 10.21 0.45 6.35
C LYS A 45 10.75 -0.87 5.80
N HIS A 46 11.48 -1.62 6.62
CA HIS A 46 11.98 -2.95 6.25
C HIS A 46 10.84 -3.95 5.98
N ALA A 47 9.79 -3.94 6.81
CA ALA A 47 8.65 -4.84 6.68
C ALA A 47 7.90 -4.69 5.34
N SER A 48 7.93 -3.50 4.73
CA SER A 48 7.33 -3.23 3.43
C SER A 48 8.33 -3.25 2.26
N TYR A 49 9.56 -3.73 2.46
CA TYR A 49 10.65 -3.72 1.47
C TYR A 49 10.99 -2.30 0.97
N ASP A 50 11.07 -1.36 1.90
CA ASP A 50 11.31 0.07 1.67
C ASP A 50 10.19 0.83 0.98
N LYS A 51 9.00 0.23 0.84
CA LYS A 51 7.86 0.83 0.14
C LYS A 51 6.89 1.49 1.10
N CYS A 52 6.24 2.58 0.67
CA CYS A 52 5.08 3.13 1.36
C CYS A 52 3.99 2.06 1.52
N TYR A 53 3.42 1.94 2.73
CA TYR A 53 2.37 0.96 3.04
C TYR A 53 1.12 1.18 2.18
N TYR A 54 0.82 2.44 1.84
CA TYR A 54 -0.39 2.81 1.09
C TYR A 54 -0.22 2.67 -0.43
N CYS A 55 0.83 3.27 -1.00
CA CYS A 55 0.99 3.36 -2.47
C CYS A 55 1.97 2.36 -3.10
N GLU A 56 2.71 1.59 -2.29
CA GLU A 56 3.76 0.66 -2.73
C GLU A 56 4.94 1.28 -3.52
N MET A 57 5.11 2.60 -3.47
CA MET A 57 6.30 3.25 -4.04
C MET A 57 7.40 3.39 -2.99
N LYS A 58 8.65 3.26 -3.43
CA LYS A 58 9.83 3.62 -2.65
C LYS A 58 10.05 5.11 -2.78
N ASP A 59 10.40 5.74 -1.66
CA ASP A 59 10.86 7.11 -1.67
C ASP A 59 12.39 7.13 -1.61
N ILE A 60 13.02 7.68 -2.64
CA ILE A 60 14.48 7.77 -2.75
C ILE A 60 15.01 9.17 -2.39
N ARG A 61 14.13 10.17 -2.24
CA ARG A 61 14.50 11.56 -1.99
C ARG A 61 13.92 12.13 -0.70
N SER A 62 13.01 11.40 -0.06
CA SER A 62 12.52 11.66 1.28
C SER A 62 12.66 10.41 2.13
N ASP A 63 12.91 10.62 3.41
CA ASP A 63 13.08 9.54 4.38
C ASP A 63 11.77 8.80 4.72
N GLY A 64 10.64 9.29 4.22
CA GLY A 64 9.32 8.89 4.66
C GLY A 64 9.05 9.22 6.13
N THR A 65 7.87 8.86 6.60
CA THR A 65 7.42 9.12 7.97
C THR A 65 6.75 7.90 8.58
N VAL A 66 6.74 7.85 9.91
CA VAL A 66 5.83 6.97 10.64
C VAL A 66 4.50 7.72 10.78
N ASP A 67 3.50 7.22 10.08
CA ASP A 67 2.11 7.66 10.19
C ASP A 67 1.40 6.88 11.30
N HIS A 68 0.51 7.57 12.00
CA HIS A 68 -0.38 6.98 12.98
C HIS A 68 -1.71 6.69 12.29
N TYR A 69 -2.06 5.42 12.04
CA TYR A 69 -3.30 5.05 11.37
C TYR A 69 -4.50 5.76 12.03
N LEU A 70 -4.64 5.57 13.34
CA LEU A 70 -5.44 6.38 14.27
C LEU A 70 -4.63 7.65 14.65
N PRO A 71 -4.98 8.85 14.16
CA PRO A 71 -4.17 10.04 14.36
C PRO A 71 -4.05 10.40 15.85
N LYS A 72 -2.82 10.55 16.35
CA LYS A 72 -2.56 10.87 17.76
C LYS A 72 -3.22 12.14 18.28
N SER A 73 -3.55 13.09 17.41
CA SER A 73 -4.29 14.31 17.77
C SER A 73 -5.77 14.05 18.09
N LYS A 74 -6.31 12.89 17.69
CA LYS A 74 -7.69 12.44 17.92
C LYS A 74 -7.76 11.22 18.85
N TYR A 75 -6.76 10.35 18.79
CA TYR A 75 -6.65 9.10 19.55
C TYR A 75 -5.37 9.10 20.39
N LYS A 76 -5.38 9.89 21.47
CA LYS A 76 -4.24 10.02 22.38
C LYS A 76 -3.83 8.66 22.97
N TRP A 77 -4.81 7.84 23.33
CA TRP A 77 -4.62 6.47 23.82
C TRP A 77 -3.88 5.55 22.82
N ALA A 78 -3.91 5.86 21.52
CA ALA A 78 -3.25 5.09 20.46
C ALA A 78 -1.88 5.65 20.04
N ALA A 79 -1.42 6.75 20.66
CA ALA A 79 -0.22 7.49 20.21
C ALA A 79 1.07 6.67 20.24
N TYR A 80 1.17 5.72 21.17
CA TYR A 80 2.34 4.89 21.40
C TYR A 80 2.16 3.42 21.02
N ARG A 81 1.02 3.06 20.43
CA ARG A 81 0.76 1.67 20.05
C ARG A 81 1.50 1.33 18.77
N PHE A 82 2.33 0.29 18.82
CA PHE A 82 3.13 -0.13 17.66
C PHE A 82 2.25 -0.59 16.48
N ASP A 83 1.15 -1.28 16.77
CA ASP A 83 0.15 -1.71 15.79
C ASP A 83 -0.61 -0.55 15.12
N ASN A 84 -0.45 0.68 15.62
CA ASN A 84 -1.00 1.90 15.04
C ASN A 84 -0.03 2.60 14.06
N PHE A 85 1.21 2.10 13.90
CA PHE A 85 2.25 2.77 13.09
C PHE A 85 2.34 2.22 11.66
N ARG A 86 2.42 3.11 10.67
CA ARG A 86 2.57 2.77 9.24
C ARG A 86 3.75 3.52 8.64
N PHE A 87 4.58 2.86 7.83
CA PHE A 87 5.59 3.59 7.06
C PHE A 87 4.95 4.19 5.81
N ALA A 88 4.94 5.52 5.71
CA ALA A 88 4.25 6.25 4.66
C ALA A 88 5.15 7.28 3.98
N CYS A 89 5.02 7.42 2.66
CA CYS A 89 5.65 8.51 1.93
C CYS A 89 4.92 9.84 2.21
N THR A 90 5.58 10.95 1.87
CA THR A 90 5.04 12.29 2.12
C THR A 90 3.73 12.56 1.37
N PHE A 91 3.53 11.99 0.18
CA PHE A 91 2.31 12.19 -0.62
C PHE A 91 1.08 11.49 -0.04
N CYS A 92 1.25 10.29 0.54
CA CYS A 92 0.15 9.57 1.17
C CYS A 92 -0.14 10.08 2.59
N ASN A 93 0.88 10.53 3.32
CA ASN A 93 0.72 10.96 4.71
C ASN A 93 0.34 12.45 4.85
N SER A 94 0.90 13.36 4.05
CA SER A 94 0.70 14.79 4.21
C SER A 94 -0.28 15.35 3.18
N ARG A 95 -1.26 16.14 3.64
CA ARG A 95 -2.19 16.91 2.80
C ARG A 95 -1.41 17.76 1.79
N ARG A 96 -1.59 17.49 0.50
CA ARG A 96 -0.89 18.15 -0.61
C ARG A 96 -1.76 18.23 -1.86
N THR A 97 -1.58 19.30 -2.62
CA THR A 97 -2.20 19.49 -3.94
C THR A 97 -1.33 18.87 -5.03
N ASP A 98 -1.90 17.99 -5.83
CA ASP A 98 -1.32 17.58 -7.11
C ASP A 98 -1.32 18.78 -8.06
N GLN A 99 -0.13 19.22 -8.46
CA GLN A 99 0.03 20.40 -9.31
C GLN A 99 -0.50 20.19 -10.74
N LYS A 100 -0.66 18.94 -11.20
CA LYS A 100 -1.14 18.62 -12.55
C LYS A 100 -2.66 18.58 -12.63
N THR A 101 -3.33 18.07 -11.60
CA THR A 101 -4.79 17.89 -11.59
C THR A 101 -5.53 18.92 -10.74
N GLY A 102 -4.83 19.55 -9.80
CA GLY A 102 -5.44 20.45 -8.79
C GLY A 102 -6.11 19.71 -7.63
N GLU A 103 -6.12 18.36 -7.65
CA GLU A 103 -6.71 17.55 -6.59
C GLU A 103 -5.89 17.61 -5.31
N VAL A 104 -6.56 17.51 -4.15
CA VAL A 104 -5.91 17.52 -2.84
C VAL A 104 -6.14 16.17 -2.18
N GLY A 105 -5.05 15.52 -1.76
CA GLY A 105 -5.09 14.28 -1.01
C GLY A 105 -3.97 14.22 0.02
N GLY A 106 -3.85 13.08 0.70
CA GLY A 106 -2.89 12.85 1.78
C GLY A 106 -3.59 12.85 3.14
N LYS A 107 -3.39 11.78 3.91
CA LYS A 107 -4.20 11.42 5.09
C LYS A 107 -4.24 12.52 6.15
N GLY A 108 -3.08 13.09 6.46
CA GLY A 108 -2.91 14.00 7.59
C GLY A 108 -3.48 13.42 8.88
N ALA A 109 -4.28 14.22 9.57
CA ALA A 109 -5.03 13.79 10.75
C ALA A 109 -6.47 13.38 10.43
N ASP A 110 -6.83 13.20 9.15
CA ASP A 110 -8.17 12.78 8.78
C ASP A 110 -8.35 11.29 9.09
N PHE A 111 -9.49 11.00 9.70
CA PHE A 111 -9.88 9.65 10.08
C PHE A 111 -11.41 9.59 10.10
N PRO A 112 -12.03 9.56 8.91
CA PRO A 112 -13.48 9.52 8.78
C PRO A 112 -14.03 8.16 9.24
N LEU A 113 -15.24 8.19 9.82
CA LEU A 113 -15.98 7.02 10.28
C LEU A 113 -17.29 6.91 9.49
N PHE A 114 -17.90 5.72 9.50
CA PHE A 114 -19.25 5.57 8.98
C PHE A 114 -20.24 6.47 9.72
N GLU A 115 -21.29 6.90 9.02
CA GLU A 115 -22.35 7.73 9.61
C GLU A 115 -22.97 7.05 10.84
N GLY A 116 -23.13 7.82 11.92
CA GLY A 116 -23.64 7.32 13.20
C GLY A 116 -22.61 6.61 14.09
N CYS A 117 -21.39 6.35 13.60
CA CYS A 117 -20.32 5.79 14.43
C CYS A 117 -19.69 6.86 15.32
N VAL A 118 -19.37 6.48 16.55
CA VAL A 118 -18.70 7.33 17.53
C VAL A 118 -17.22 6.97 17.56
N ARG A 119 -16.37 7.99 17.69
CA ARG A 119 -14.93 7.79 17.81
C ARG A 119 -14.58 7.10 19.13
N ALA A 120 -13.76 6.05 19.07
CA ALA A 120 -13.22 5.39 20.26
C ALA A 120 -12.34 6.35 21.09
N THR A 121 -12.66 6.47 22.37
CA THR A 121 -11.95 7.31 23.34
C THR A 121 -10.96 6.51 24.19
N CYS A 122 -11.06 5.19 24.18
CA CYS A 122 -10.12 4.26 24.80
C CYS A 122 -9.97 2.99 23.95
N PRO A 123 -8.97 2.13 24.25
CA PRO A 123 -8.76 0.88 23.52
C PRO A 123 -9.97 -0.06 23.54
N GLU A 124 -10.76 -0.05 24.61
CA GLU A 124 -11.90 -0.97 24.78
C GLU A 124 -13.07 -0.64 23.85
N GLU A 125 -13.14 0.59 23.34
CA GLU A 125 -14.18 1.07 22.42
C GLU A 125 -13.79 0.86 20.94
N SER A 126 -12.59 0.35 20.64
CA SER A 126 -12.10 0.27 19.26
C SER A 126 -12.94 -0.63 18.36
N ASP A 127 -13.57 -1.65 18.94
CA ASP A 127 -14.40 -2.62 18.20
C ASP A 127 -15.78 -2.07 17.83
N ASP A 128 -16.22 -0.98 18.50
CA ASP A 128 -17.48 -0.30 18.23
C ASP A 128 -17.32 0.82 17.17
N GLU A 129 -16.09 1.09 16.74
CA GLU A 129 -15.75 2.10 15.76
C GLU A 129 -15.55 1.48 14.37
N LEU A 130 -16.24 2.03 13.36
CA LEU A 130 -16.10 1.59 11.96
C LEU A 130 -15.38 2.66 11.12
N PRO A 131 -14.06 2.50 10.87
CA PRO A 131 -13.30 3.46 10.08
C PRO A 131 -13.56 3.33 8.58
N LEU A 132 -13.66 4.47 7.91
CA LEU A 132 -13.76 4.54 6.45
C LEU A 132 -12.41 4.33 5.75
N LEU A 133 -11.29 4.44 6.47
CA LEU A 133 -9.97 4.23 5.90
C LEU A 133 -9.58 2.75 5.89
N LEU A 134 -9.02 2.29 4.77
CA LEU A 134 -8.45 0.96 4.60
C LEU A 134 -7.08 0.90 5.26
N ASP A 135 -6.86 -0.09 6.11
CA ASP A 135 -5.59 -0.33 6.77
C ASP A 135 -4.78 -1.42 6.04
N PRO A 136 -3.59 -1.12 5.50
CA PRO A 136 -2.69 -2.15 4.96
C PRO A 136 -2.31 -3.25 5.95
N CYS A 137 -2.46 -3.03 7.27
CA CYS A 137 -2.21 -4.03 8.31
C CYS A 137 -3.45 -4.82 8.72
N ASN A 138 -4.62 -4.54 8.14
CA ASN A 138 -5.79 -5.41 8.23
C ASN A 138 -5.82 -6.33 7.00
N ALA A 139 -5.87 -7.64 7.20
CA ALA A 139 -5.78 -8.61 6.11
C ALA A 139 -6.91 -8.50 5.07
N ALA A 140 -8.08 -8.00 5.46
CA ALA A 140 -9.25 -7.89 4.57
C ALA A 140 -9.29 -6.58 3.76
N ASP A 141 -8.56 -5.56 4.20
CA ASP A 141 -8.69 -4.20 3.66
C ASP A 141 -8.03 -3.97 2.30
N PRO A 142 -6.81 -4.46 2.03
CA PRO A 142 -6.18 -4.32 0.73
C PRO A 142 -7.03 -4.81 -0.45
N ASP A 143 -7.85 -5.83 -0.20
CA ASP A 143 -8.70 -6.47 -1.20
C ASP A 143 -9.92 -5.62 -1.61
N ALA A 144 -10.23 -4.53 -0.91
CA ALA A 144 -11.27 -3.59 -1.31
C ALA A 144 -10.85 -2.70 -2.49
N LEU A 145 -9.54 -2.65 -2.80
CA LEU A 145 -9.01 -1.91 -3.94
C LEU A 145 -8.86 -2.78 -5.18
N ASP A 146 -9.06 -2.16 -6.33
CA ASP A 146 -8.69 -2.70 -7.63
C ASP A 146 -7.92 -1.66 -8.48
N TYR A 147 -7.41 -2.10 -9.62
CA TYR A 147 -6.57 -1.30 -10.51
C TYR A 147 -6.97 -1.46 -11.97
N ARG A 148 -6.99 -0.34 -12.68
CA ARG A 148 -7.14 -0.29 -14.14
C ARG A 148 -5.78 -0.24 -14.82
N THR A 149 -5.73 -0.66 -16.09
CA THR A 149 -4.50 -0.66 -16.91
C THR A 149 -4.02 0.75 -17.26
N ASP A 150 -4.86 1.78 -17.09
CA ASP A 150 -4.46 3.19 -17.19
C ASP A 150 -3.77 3.73 -15.92
N GLY A 151 -3.54 2.86 -14.93
CA GLY A 151 -2.86 3.17 -13.68
C GLY A 151 -3.77 3.60 -12.54
N ALA A 152 -5.06 3.85 -12.80
CA ALA A 152 -5.99 4.31 -11.77
C ALA A 152 -6.25 3.23 -10.71
N THR A 153 -6.25 3.64 -9.44
CA THR A 153 -6.88 2.91 -8.33
C THR A 153 -8.38 3.13 -8.40
N VAL A 154 -9.14 2.06 -8.24
CA VAL A 154 -10.60 2.09 -8.19
C VAL A 154 -11.08 1.19 -7.05
N PRO A 155 -12.30 1.38 -6.50
CA PRO A 155 -12.90 0.37 -5.64
C PRO A 155 -13.11 -0.94 -6.43
N LYS A 156 -12.86 -2.08 -5.79
CA LYS A 156 -13.10 -3.40 -6.39
C LYS A 156 -14.59 -3.70 -6.56
N SER A 157 -15.39 -3.28 -5.59
CA SER A 157 -16.84 -3.47 -5.63
C SER A 157 -17.51 -2.35 -6.42
N GLU A 158 -18.36 -2.74 -7.37
CA GLU A 158 -19.22 -1.83 -8.14
C GLU A 158 -20.56 -1.56 -7.45
N ILE A 159 -20.87 -2.31 -6.38
CA ILE A 159 -22.14 -2.20 -5.66
C ILE A 159 -22.09 -0.96 -4.76
N GLU A 160 -22.93 0.03 -5.03
CA GLU A 160 -22.96 1.31 -4.31
C GLU A 160 -23.23 1.15 -2.81
N THR A 161 -24.04 0.17 -2.43
CA THR A 161 -24.39 -0.13 -1.03
C THR A 161 -23.37 -1.00 -0.30
N ASP A 162 -22.30 -1.44 -0.96
CA ASP A 162 -21.24 -2.22 -0.32
C ASP A 162 -20.37 -1.32 0.57
N PRO A 163 -20.30 -1.58 1.89
CA PRO A 163 -19.45 -0.81 2.79
C PRO A 163 -17.97 -0.77 2.35
N GLN A 164 -17.45 -1.84 1.75
CA GLN A 164 -16.06 -1.88 1.28
C GLN A 164 -15.82 -0.94 0.10
N ARG A 165 -16.84 -0.70 -0.74
CA ARG A 165 -16.75 0.31 -1.81
C ARG A 165 -16.57 1.69 -1.21
N MET A 166 -17.38 2.05 -0.21
CA MET A 166 -17.28 3.35 0.45
C MET A 166 -15.90 3.54 1.07
N ARG A 167 -15.40 2.53 1.80
CA ARG A 167 -14.06 2.55 2.38
C ARG A 167 -12.96 2.72 1.33
N ALA A 168 -13.06 1.99 0.23
CA ALA A 168 -12.11 2.08 -0.88
C ALA A 168 -12.09 3.48 -1.50
N VAL A 169 -13.26 4.07 -1.81
CA VAL A 169 -13.36 5.43 -2.37
C VAL A 169 -12.73 6.44 -1.41
N THR A 170 -13.11 6.42 -0.14
CA THR A 170 -12.56 7.34 0.87
C THR A 170 -11.05 7.18 1.02
N SER A 171 -10.54 5.96 0.94
CA SER A 171 -9.10 5.68 1.06
C SER A 171 -8.29 6.10 -0.16
N ILE A 172 -8.86 5.97 -1.36
CA ILE A 172 -8.22 6.43 -2.60
C ILE A 172 -7.98 7.93 -2.54
N GLU A 173 -8.98 8.69 -2.09
CA GLU A 173 -8.90 10.14 -1.89
C GLU A 173 -7.95 10.49 -0.74
N ALA A 174 -8.17 9.91 0.45
CA ALA A 174 -7.40 10.21 1.65
C ALA A 174 -5.90 9.91 1.47
N TYR A 175 -5.53 8.79 0.85
CA TYR A 175 -4.12 8.43 0.63
C TYR A 175 -3.55 8.95 -0.68
N HIS A 176 -4.33 9.74 -1.44
CA HIS A 176 -3.94 10.31 -2.72
C HIS A 176 -3.48 9.23 -3.73
N LEU A 177 -4.16 8.08 -3.76
CA LEU A 177 -3.71 6.90 -4.52
C LEU A 177 -3.78 7.08 -6.04
N ASN A 178 -4.43 8.14 -6.50
CA ASN A 178 -4.50 8.56 -7.91
C ASN A 178 -3.74 9.87 -8.18
N HIS A 179 -2.81 10.27 -7.30
CA HIS A 179 -1.86 11.35 -7.62
C HIS A 179 -1.22 11.07 -8.99
N SER A 180 -1.15 12.09 -9.84
CA SER A 180 -0.80 11.98 -11.26
C SER A 180 0.52 11.24 -11.52
N ASP A 181 1.56 11.52 -10.74
CA ASP A 181 2.85 10.82 -10.87
C ASP A 181 2.76 9.33 -10.50
N LEU A 182 1.95 8.98 -9.49
CA LEU A 182 1.73 7.59 -9.08
C LEU A 182 0.89 6.84 -10.12
N GLN A 183 -0.14 7.49 -10.66
CA GLN A 183 -0.94 6.93 -11.74
C GLN A 183 -0.09 6.70 -12.99
N GLU A 184 0.77 7.65 -13.35
CA GLU A 184 1.69 7.52 -14.49
C GLU A 184 2.70 6.38 -14.29
N ALA A 185 3.30 6.26 -13.09
CA ALA A 185 4.21 5.15 -12.78
C ALA A 185 3.55 3.78 -12.94
N ARG A 186 2.29 3.66 -12.53
CA ARG A 186 1.49 2.45 -12.74
C ARG A 186 1.15 2.23 -14.21
N ARG A 187 0.76 3.27 -14.95
CA ARG A 187 0.49 3.17 -16.38
C ARG A 187 1.72 2.67 -17.14
N GLN A 188 2.91 3.19 -16.82
CA GLN A 188 4.18 2.70 -17.38
C GLN A 188 4.43 1.23 -17.03
N THR A 189 4.23 0.85 -15.77
CA THR A 189 4.35 -0.55 -15.32
C THR A 189 3.39 -1.48 -16.10
N ALA A 190 2.15 -1.04 -16.38
CA ALA A 190 1.20 -1.83 -17.16
C ALA A 190 1.66 -2.04 -18.61
N ILE A 191 2.20 -0.99 -19.24
CA ILE A 191 2.76 -1.06 -20.60
C ILE A 191 3.92 -2.06 -20.65
N GLU A 192 4.87 -1.95 -19.72
CA GLU A 192 6.01 -2.87 -19.66
C GLU A 192 5.58 -4.33 -19.46
N ILE A 193 4.59 -4.58 -18.59
CA ILE A 193 4.02 -5.93 -18.41
C ILE A 193 3.42 -6.43 -19.73
N GLN A 194 2.64 -5.61 -20.42
CA GLN A 194 2.02 -5.98 -21.69
C GLN A 194 3.08 -6.28 -22.76
N GLU A 195 4.11 -5.45 -22.88
CA GLU A 195 5.24 -5.66 -23.79
C GLU A 195 5.94 -6.99 -23.51
N LYS A 196 6.19 -7.32 -22.24
CA LYS A 196 6.82 -8.58 -21.84
C LYS A 196 5.96 -9.80 -22.08
N ILE A 197 4.64 -9.69 -21.96
CA ILE A 197 3.70 -10.77 -22.35
C ILE A 197 3.82 -11.02 -23.86
N ILE A 198 3.77 -9.96 -24.68
CA ILE A 198 3.87 -10.06 -26.14
C ILE A 198 5.22 -10.65 -26.55
N GLU A 199 6.31 -10.18 -25.96
CA GLU A 199 7.68 -10.69 -26.19
C GLU A 199 7.77 -12.19 -25.87
N ALA A 200 7.21 -12.61 -24.73
CA ALA A 200 7.22 -14.00 -24.30
C ALA A 200 6.40 -14.89 -25.24
N GLU A 201 5.19 -14.50 -25.63
CA GLU A 201 4.36 -15.27 -26.57
C GLU A 201 5.01 -15.40 -27.94
N ALA A 202 5.56 -14.29 -28.48
CA ALA A 202 6.24 -14.29 -29.75
C ALA A 202 7.50 -15.17 -29.74
N SER A 203 8.30 -15.08 -28.67
CA SER A 203 9.51 -15.89 -28.49
C SER A 203 9.18 -17.37 -28.33
N MET A 204 8.11 -17.70 -27.59
CA MET A 204 7.64 -19.08 -27.43
C MET A 204 7.21 -19.65 -28.79
N LYS A 205 6.44 -18.89 -29.58
CA LYS A 205 6.01 -19.31 -30.92
C LYS A 205 7.19 -19.57 -31.86
N ARG A 206 8.21 -18.70 -31.84
CA ARG A 206 9.45 -18.90 -32.62
C ARG A 206 10.19 -20.16 -32.17
N PHE A 207 10.31 -20.35 -30.85
CA PHE A 207 10.98 -21.51 -30.28
C PHE A 207 10.28 -22.82 -30.67
N THR A 208 8.95 -22.88 -30.59
CA THR A 208 8.16 -24.06 -31.03
C THR A 208 8.27 -24.32 -32.53
N ASN A 209 8.58 -23.30 -33.33
CA ASN A 209 8.81 -23.41 -34.76
C ASN A 209 10.27 -23.77 -35.12
N GLY A 210 11.12 -24.12 -34.14
CA GLY A 210 12.48 -24.60 -34.35
C GLY A 210 13.58 -23.55 -34.19
N ASP A 211 13.25 -22.30 -33.88
CA ASP A 211 14.26 -21.26 -33.61
C ASP A 211 14.76 -21.37 -32.15
N ILE A 212 15.81 -22.15 -31.96
CA ILE A 212 16.41 -22.40 -30.64
C ILE A 212 16.91 -21.10 -29.99
N THR A 213 17.28 -20.08 -30.76
CA THR A 213 17.79 -18.81 -30.23
C THR A 213 16.71 -18.02 -29.48
N ALA A 214 15.43 -18.24 -29.82
CA ALA A 214 14.30 -17.57 -29.17
C ALA A 214 14.09 -18.00 -27.70
N ARG A 215 14.67 -19.13 -27.27
CA ARG A 215 14.57 -19.62 -25.89
C ARG A 215 15.09 -18.61 -24.86
N GLN A 216 16.18 -17.90 -25.19
CA GLN A 216 16.77 -16.93 -24.28
C GLN A 216 15.86 -15.72 -24.09
N ALA A 217 15.28 -15.20 -25.18
CA ALA A 217 14.33 -14.08 -25.15
C ALA A 217 13.08 -14.45 -24.33
N TYR A 218 12.51 -15.63 -24.58
CA TYR A 218 11.40 -16.16 -23.77
C TYR A 218 11.76 -16.19 -22.28
N SER A 219 12.88 -16.82 -21.93
CA SER A 219 13.31 -16.95 -20.53
C SER A 219 13.55 -15.59 -19.86
N SER A 220 14.04 -14.60 -20.61
CA SER A 220 14.23 -13.23 -20.11
C SER A 220 12.90 -12.53 -19.85
N ALA A 221 11.96 -12.58 -20.80
CA ALA A 221 10.64 -11.97 -20.64
C ALA A 221 9.88 -12.55 -19.44
N ILE A 222 9.92 -13.88 -19.25
CA ILE A 222 9.31 -14.53 -18.07
C ILE A 222 9.97 -14.09 -16.77
N ARG A 223 11.30 -13.94 -16.76
CA ARG A 223 12.02 -13.45 -15.58
C ARG A 223 11.59 -12.04 -15.20
N ASP A 224 11.42 -11.15 -16.18
CA ASP A 224 11.01 -9.78 -15.95
C ASP A 224 9.57 -9.70 -15.41
N LEU A 225 8.65 -10.51 -15.95
CA LEU A 225 7.29 -10.63 -15.40
C LEU A 225 7.28 -11.14 -13.96
N LYS A 226 8.07 -12.18 -13.65
CA LYS A 226 8.19 -12.69 -12.28
C LYS A 226 8.81 -11.67 -11.31
N ARG A 227 9.78 -10.87 -11.77
CA ARG A 227 10.34 -9.76 -10.97
C ARG A 227 9.30 -8.72 -10.61
N ARG A 228 8.33 -8.43 -11.49
CA ARG A 228 7.23 -7.49 -11.21
C ARG A 228 6.22 -8.03 -10.19
N LEU A 229 6.07 -9.36 -10.10
CA LEU A 229 5.23 -10.02 -9.10
C LEU A 229 5.92 -10.17 -7.74
N ASP A 230 7.25 -10.08 -7.70
CA ASP A 230 8.02 -10.22 -6.48
C ASP A 230 7.58 -9.18 -5.45
N GLN A 231 7.41 -9.61 -4.20
CA GLN A 231 6.94 -8.73 -3.15
C GLN A 231 7.85 -7.52 -2.89
N ARG A 232 9.13 -7.59 -3.26
CA ARG A 232 10.10 -6.48 -3.11
C ARG A 232 9.95 -5.42 -4.20
N ALA A 233 9.28 -5.74 -5.30
CA ALA A 233 9.06 -4.81 -6.39
C ALA A 233 8.05 -3.72 -5.99
N GLU A 234 8.31 -2.50 -6.46
CA GLU A 234 7.31 -1.43 -6.42
C GLU A 234 6.08 -1.85 -7.22
N LEU A 235 4.91 -1.45 -6.75
CA LEU A 235 3.64 -1.69 -7.44
C LEU A 235 3.37 -3.18 -7.72
N SER A 236 3.83 -4.08 -6.84
CA SER A 236 3.63 -5.52 -7.01
C SER A 236 2.16 -5.94 -6.96
N ALA A 237 1.32 -5.32 -6.12
CA ALA A 237 -0.12 -5.60 -6.08
C ALA A 237 -0.79 -5.15 -7.38
N PHE A 238 -0.41 -3.98 -7.88
CA PHE A 238 -0.82 -3.48 -9.20
C PHE A 238 -0.38 -4.43 -10.32
N SER A 239 0.88 -4.85 -10.33
CA SER A 239 1.46 -5.75 -11.33
C SER A 239 0.73 -7.09 -11.38
N LYS A 240 0.42 -7.67 -10.21
CA LYS A 240 -0.41 -8.88 -10.09
C LYS A 240 -1.78 -8.68 -10.73
N ARG A 241 -2.43 -7.54 -10.46
CA ARG A 241 -3.74 -7.23 -11.03
C ARG A 241 -3.73 -7.00 -12.55
N VAL A 242 -2.69 -6.34 -13.08
CA VAL A 242 -2.53 -6.19 -14.54
C VAL A 242 -2.37 -7.57 -15.18
N LEU A 243 -1.51 -8.44 -14.64
CA LEU A 243 -1.36 -9.80 -15.15
C LEU A 243 -2.68 -10.61 -15.09
N GLN A 244 -3.46 -10.47 -14.01
CA GLN A 244 -4.78 -11.11 -13.92
C GLN A 244 -5.74 -10.68 -15.03
N ALA A 245 -5.63 -9.47 -15.59
CA ALA A 245 -6.42 -9.04 -16.73
C ALA A 245 -6.12 -9.85 -18.00
N TYR A 246 -4.96 -10.49 -18.07
CA TYR A 246 -4.51 -11.34 -19.18
C TYR A 246 -4.57 -12.83 -18.84
N ARG A 247 -5.29 -13.23 -17.78
CA ARG A 247 -5.41 -14.65 -17.33
C ARG A 247 -5.94 -15.61 -18.38
N ASN A 248 -6.61 -15.10 -19.42
CA ASN A 248 -7.06 -15.89 -20.57
C ASN A 248 -5.91 -16.40 -21.44
N LYS A 249 -4.69 -15.88 -21.27
CA LYS A 249 -3.48 -16.39 -21.91
C LYS A 249 -2.89 -17.50 -21.03
N PRO A 250 -2.72 -18.74 -21.55
CA PRO A 250 -2.18 -19.86 -20.76
C PRO A 250 -0.81 -19.56 -20.12
N LEU A 251 0.02 -18.78 -20.82
CA LEU A 251 1.31 -18.34 -20.30
C LEU A 251 1.17 -17.53 -19.01
N VAL A 252 0.21 -16.60 -18.97
CA VAL A 252 0.00 -15.70 -17.84
C VAL A 252 -0.61 -16.47 -16.67
N GLU A 253 -1.54 -17.38 -16.94
CA GLU A 253 -2.09 -18.28 -15.92
C GLU A 253 -0.98 -19.10 -15.24
N GLN A 254 -0.04 -19.67 -16.01
CA GLN A 254 1.11 -20.40 -15.47
C GLN A 254 2.03 -19.52 -14.63
N ILE A 255 2.27 -18.26 -15.04
CA ILE A 255 3.08 -17.32 -14.26
C ILE A 255 2.39 -17.00 -12.93
N LEU A 256 1.09 -16.71 -12.95
CA LEU A 256 0.30 -16.38 -11.76
C LEU A 256 0.17 -17.57 -10.79
N ALA A 257 0.07 -18.80 -11.30
CA ALA A 257 0.00 -20.00 -10.46
C ALA A 257 1.33 -20.33 -9.76
N ALA A 258 2.44 -19.81 -10.27
CA ALA A 258 3.79 -20.04 -9.75
C ALA A 258 4.35 -18.86 -8.93
N ALA A 259 3.52 -17.84 -8.64
CA ALA A 259 3.89 -16.61 -7.96
C ALA A 259 3.15 -16.45 -6.63
#